data_AF-A0A1G9Y6Q7-F1
#
_entry.id   AF-A0A1G9Y6Q7-F1
#
_cell.length_a   1.000
_cell.length_b   1.000
_cell.length_c   1.000
_cell.angle_alpha   90.00
_cell.angle_beta   90.00
_cell.angle_gamma   90.00
#
_symmetry.space_group_name_H-M   'P 1'
#
loop_
_entity.id
_entity.type
_entity.pdbx_description
1 polymer ?
#
loop_
_entity_poly.entity_id
_entity_poly.type
_entity_poly.pdbx_seq_one_letter_code
_entity_poly.pdbx_strand_id
1 'polypeptide(L)'
;MCYAAPSRQWIVTFGEIKGTNTFDLPGIGPFGEIRGINTFDLPGIGPFKEIRGTNTFDLPGIGPFGEIKGTNTFEMSGIGPFREIRGINTFDLPGIGPFKEIRGKNTFDFPNIDLFGEIKGTNTFEMSGIGPFGEIRASRMQSEDSPKG
;
A
#
# COMPACT_ATOMS: atom_id res chain seq x y z
N MET A 1 -18.04 -20.79 7.48
CA MET A 1 -18.67 -21.67 6.47
C MET A 1 -18.41 -21.05 5.10
N CYS A 2 -17.72 -21.75 4.21
CA CYS A 2 -17.44 -21.28 2.85
C CYS A 2 -18.31 -22.05 1.87
N TYR A 3 -19.17 -21.35 1.11
CA TYR A 3 -19.98 -21.93 0.05
C TYR A 3 -19.21 -21.93 -1.28
N ALA A 4 -19.42 -22.97 -2.06
CA ALA A 4 -18.77 -23.22 -3.33
C ALA A 4 -19.77 -23.03 -4.49
N ALA A 5 -19.67 -21.91 -5.21
CA ALA A 5 -20.30 -21.76 -6.54
C ALA A 5 -19.31 -22.18 -7.65
N PRO A 6 -19.77 -22.69 -8.81
CA PRO A 6 -18.89 -23.24 -9.84
C PRO A 6 -18.49 -22.16 -10.87
N SER A 7 -17.35 -21.50 -10.64
CA SER A 7 -16.50 -20.73 -11.61
C SER A 7 -15.43 -19.92 -10.85
N ARG A 8 -14.84 -20.53 -9.81
CA ARG A 8 -14.33 -19.89 -8.59
C ARG A 8 -13.13 -18.95 -8.79
N GLN A 9 -13.40 -17.69 -9.11
CA GLN A 9 -12.64 -16.62 -8.49
C GLN A 9 -12.95 -16.66 -7.00
N TRP A 10 -11.96 -16.99 -6.15
CA TRP A 10 -12.20 -17.08 -4.71
C TRP A 10 -12.46 -15.68 -4.18
N ILE A 11 -13.73 -15.35 -3.98
CA ILE A 11 -14.07 -14.13 -3.25
C ILE A 11 -13.84 -14.42 -1.77
N VAL A 12 -12.81 -13.85 -1.18
CA VAL A 12 -12.47 -14.03 0.24
C VAL A 12 -12.64 -12.68 0.94
N THR A 13 -13.59 -12.63 1.87
CA THR A 13 -13.82 -11.45 2.70
C THR A 13 -13.22 -11.69 4.07
N PHE A 14 -12.30 -10.82 4.48
CA PHE A 14 -11.76 -10.80 5.83
C PHE A 14 -12.39 -9.66 6.61
N GLY A 15 -13.10 -9.97 7.69
CA GLY A 15 -13.71 -8.95 8.55
C GLY A 15 -12.70 -8.27 9.47
N GLU A 16 -12.08 -9.06 10.35
CA GLU A 16 -11.03 -8.60 11.26
C GLU A 16 -9.96 -9.69 11.39
N ILE A 17 -8.70 -9.32 11.23
CA ILE A 17 -7.53 -10.17 11.41
C ILE A 17 -6.75 -9.63 12.60
N LYS A 18 -6.42 -10.49 13.56
CA LYS A 18 -5.67 -10.14 14.77
C LYS A 18 -4.54 -11.13 15.02
N GLY A 19 -3.46 -10.64 15.63
CA GLY A 19 -2.37 -11.48 16.12
C GLY A 19 -1.25 -11.63 15.10
N THR A 20 -0.66 -12.82 15.03
CA THR A 20 0.43 -13.13 14.12
C THR A 20 -0.02 -14.16 13.10
N ASN A 21 -0.13 -13.79 11.83
CA ASN A 21 -0.69 -14.65 10.79
C ASN A 21 0.08 -14.56 9.48
N THR A 22 -0.01 -15.62 8.68
CA THR A 22 0.47 -15.65 7.30
C THR A 22 -0.65 -16.14 6.40
N PHE A 23 -0.91 -15.42 5.31
CA PHE A 23 -1.93 -15.75 4.32
C PHE A 23 -1.29 -15.84 2.94
N ASP A 24 -1.54 -16.96 2.26
CA ASP A 24 -1.20 -17.18 0.85
C ASP A 24 -2.47 -17.74 0.19
N LEU A 25 -3.21 -16.85 -0.47
CA LEU A 25 -4.50 -17.18 -1.06
C LEU A 25 -4.77 -16.31 -2.30
N PRO A 26 -5.22 -16.89 -3.42
CA PRO A 26 -5.72 -16.12 -4.57
C PRO A 26 -7.12 -15.58 -4.26
N GLY A 27 -7.21 -14.50 -3.48
CA GLY A 27 -8.48 -13.97 -2.97
C GLY A 27 -8.83 -12.59 -3.51
N ILE A 28 -10.01 -12.43 -4.11
CA ILE A 28 -10.62 -11.12 -4.39
C ILE A 28 -11.57 -10.78 -3.24
N GLY A 29 -11.48 -9.60 -2.62
CA GLY A 29 -12.50 -9.23 -1.65
C GLY A 29 -12.10 -8.10 -0.71
N PRO A 30 -13.07 -7.52 0.01
CA PRO A 30 -12.77 -6.49 0.98
C PRO A 30 -12.05 -7.09 2.20
N PHE A 31 -10.97 -6.43 2.59
CA PHE A 31 -10.25 -6.65 3.83
C PHE A 31 -10.64 -5.54 4.80
N GLY A 32 -11.22 -5.93 5.93
CA GLY A 32 -11.62 -5.02 6.98
C GLY A 32 -10.40 -4.54 7.77
N GLU A 33 -10.38 -4.84 9.06
CA GLU A 33 -9.31 -4.37 9.95
C GLU A 33 -8.24 -5.46 10.18
N ILE A 34 -6.98 -5.11 9.97
CA ILE A 34 -5.82 -5.97 10.21
C ILE A 34 -5.03 -5.39 11.38
N ARG A 35 -4.79 -6.19 12.42
CA ARG A 35 -3.99 -5.82 13.59
C ARG A 35 -2.94 -6.88 13.92
N GLY A 36 -1.72 -6.44 14.18
CA GLY A 36 -0.66 -7.31 14.72
C GLY A 36 0.51 -7.47 13.76
N ILE A 37 1.03 -8.69 13.63
CA ILE A 37 2.20 -9.01 12.81
C ILE A 37 1.78 -9.97 11.70
N ASN A 38 1.53 -9.48 10.49
CA ASN A 38 0.95 -10.32 9.44
C ASN A 38 1.72 -10.25 8.14
N THR A 39 1.74 -11.37 7.42
CA THR A 39 2.26 -11.46 6.05
C THR A 39 1.14 -11.89 5.13
N PHE A 40 0.98 -11.18 4.02
CA PHE A 40 -0.03 -11.45 3.00
C PHE A 40 0.65 -11.57 1.65
N ASP A 41 0.47 -12.72 1.01
CA ASP A 41 0.67 -12.92 -0.43
C ASP A 41 -0.72 -13.11 -1.03
N LEU A 42 -1.22 -12.06 -1.69
CA LEU A 42 -2.57 -12.04 -2.23
C LEU A 42 -2.54 -11.49 -3.65
N PRO A 43 -2.61 -12.36 -4.68
CA PRO A 43 -2.68 -11.92 -6.07
C PRO A 43 -4.05 -11.35 -6.50
N GLY A 44 -4.84 -10.86 -5.54
CA GLY A 44 -6.23 -10.47 -5.75
C GLY A 44 -6.55 -9.02 -5.45
N ILE A 45 -7.76 -8.63 -5.84
CA ILE A 45 -8.27 -7.26 -5.85
C ILE A 45 -9.13 -7.04 -4.60
N GLY A 46 -8.90 -5.95 -3.86
CA GLY A 46 -9.64 -5.75 -2.62
C GLY A 46 -9.40 -4.41 -1.92
N PRO A 47 -10.44 -3.70 -1.45
CA PRO A 47 -10.26 -2.55 -0.58
C PRO A 47 -9.77 -3.01 0.81
N PHE A 48 -8.77 -2.32 1.35
CA PHE A 48 -8.31 -2.47 2.74
C PHE A 48 -8.81 -1.30 3.57
N LYS A 49 -9.59 -1.57 4.62
CA LYS A 49 -10.15 -0.50 5.45
C LYS A 49 -9.10 0.06 6.41
N GLU A 50 -8.42 -0.81 7.15
CA GLU A 50 -7.49 -0.39 8.19
C GLU A 50 -6.41 -1.44 8.46
N ILE A 51 -5.15 -1.01 8.53
CA ILE A 51 -3.98 -1.84 8.80
C ILE A 51 -3.22 -1.23 9.98
N ARG A 52 -3.01 -2.01 11.04
CA ARG A 52 -2.24 -1.61 12.23
C ARG A 52 -1.20 -2.67 12.60
N GLY A 53 0.01 -2.24 12.88
CA GLY A 53 1.06 -3.09 13.46
C GLY A 53 2.27 -3.23 12.53
N THR A 54 2.82 -4.45 12.44
CA THR A 54 3.98 -4.75 11.59
C THR A 54 3.60 -5.73 10.50
N ASN A 55 3.38 -5.27 9.28
CA ASN A 55 2.84 -6.14 8.24
C ASN A 55 3.62 -6.07 6.93
N THR A 56 3.63 -7.18 6.22
CA THR A 56 4.20 -7.30 4.86
C THR A 56 3.10 -7.72 3.90
N PHE A 57 3.01 -7.01 2.78
CA PHE A 57 2.01 -7.24 1.75
C PHE A 57 2.70 -7.38 0.40
N ASP A 58 2.53 -8.52 -0.24
CA ASP A 58 2.78 -8.72 -1.67
C ASP A 58 1.42 -8.79 -2.36
N LEU A 59 1.08 -7.73 -3.09
CA LEU A 59 -0.23 -7.51 -3.68
C LEU A 59 -0.09 -7.07 -5.14
N PRO A 60 -0.04 -7.99 -6.12
CA PRO A 60 -0.07 -7.61 -7.52
C PRO A 60 -1.46 -7.11 -7.98
N GLY A 61 -2.44 -7.03 -7.08
CA GLY A 61 -3.82 -6.62 -7.33
C GLY A 61 -4.13 -5.14 -7.06
N ILE A 62 -5.37 -4.75 -7.36
CA ILE A 62 -5.88 -3.37 -7.33
C ILE A 62 -6.72 -3.17 -6.06
N GLY A 63 -6.61 -2.03 -5.39
CA GLY A 63 -7.46 -1.77 -4.23
C GLY A 63 -7.22 -0.42 -3.54
N PRO A 64 -8.27 0.26 -3.05
CA PRO A 64 -8.08 1.42 -2.19
C PRO A 64 -7.66 1.00 -0.78
N PHE A 65 -6.75 1.77 -0.19
CA PHE A 65 -6.29 1.62 1.19
C PHE A 65 -6.80 2.79 2.03
N GLY A 66 -7.48 2.46 3.13
CA GLY A 66 -7.99 3.42 4.09
C GLY A 66 -6.87 3.98 4.96
N GLU A 67 -6.70 3.40 6.14
CA GLU A 67 -5.71 3.86 7.12
C GLU A 67 -4.61 2.81 7.36
N ILE A 68 -3.35 3.22 7.24
CA ILE A 68 -2.17 2.39 7.49
C ILE A 68 -1.40 2.99 8.67
N LYS A 69 -1.19 2.19 9.71
CA LYS A 69 -0.48 2.58 10.94
C LYS A 69 0.57 1.54 11.32
N GLY A 70 1.77 2.01 11.65
CA GLY A 70 2.82 1.17 12.23
C GLY A 70 4.01 1.00 11.30
N THR A 71 4.54 -0.23 11.22
CA THR A 71 5.73 -0.55 10.44
C THR A 71 5.38 -1.52 9.32
N ASN A 72 5.15 -1.03 8.11
CA ASN A 72 4.63 -1.89 7.05
C ASN A 72 5.49 -1.86 5.78
N THR A 73 5.52 -2.96 5.06
CA THR A 73 6.14 -3.08 3.73
C THR A 73 5.08 -3.50 2.73
N PHE A 74 5.00 -2.78 1.62
CA PHE A 74 4.07 -3.05 0.54
C PHE A 74 4.85 -3.18 -0.76
N GLU A 75 4.71 -4.33 -1.40
CA GLU A 75 5.13 -4.58 -2.78
C GLU A 75 3.83 -4.71 -3.60
N MET A 76 3.57 -3.75 -4.49
CA MET A 76 2.32 -3.75 -5.23
C MET A 76 2.48 -3.28 -6.67
N SER A 77 2.14 -4.15 -7.62
CA SER A 77 2.07 -3.79 -9.04
C SER A 77 0.73 -3.20 -9.50
N GLY A 78 -0.23 -3.05 -8.58
CA GLY A 78 -1.59 -2.60 -8.89
C GLY A 78 -1.86 -1.12 -8.62
N ILE A 79 -3.11 -0.71 -8.90
CA ILE A 79 -3.57 0.68 -8.82
C ILE A 79 -4.43 0.86 -7.57
N GLY A 80 -4.27 1.95 -6.84
CA GLY A 80 -5.05 2.14 -5.62
C GLY A 80 -4.83 3.47 -4.89
N PRO A 81 -5.88 4.20 -4.49
CA PRO A 81 -5.71 5.38 -3.65
C PRO A 81 -5.40 4.99 -2.19
N PHE A 82 -4.51 5.75 -1.56
CA PHE A 82 -4.19 5.66 -0.14
C PHE A 82 -4.72 6.89 0.61
N ARG A 83 -5.58 6.70 1.61
CA ARG A 83 -6.16 7.83 2.34
C ARG A 83 -5.21 8.36 3.42
N GLU A 84 -4.64 7.48 4.23
CA GLU A 84 -3.81 7.91 5.36
C GLU A 84 -2.72 6.89 5.68
N ILE A 85 -1.48 7.36 5.78
CA ILE A 85 -0.30 6.57 6.14
C ILE A 85 0.38 7.21 7.34
N ARG A 86 0.58 6.44 8.41
CA ARG A 86 1.29 6.85 9.62
C ARG A 86 2.30 5.81 10.05
N GLY A 87 3.53 6.23 10.35
CA GLY A 87 4.54 5.38 10.98
C GLY A 87 5.79 5.22 10.12
N ILE A 88 6.31 4.00 10.02
CA ILE A 88 7.52 3.66 9.27
C ILE A 88 7.14 2.70 8.15
N ASN A 89 6.97 3.19 6.93
CA ASN A 89 6.48 2.32 5.85
C ASN A 89 7.37 2.38 4.63
N THR A 90 7.49 1.25 3.95
CA THR A 90 8.18 1.13 2.66
C THR A 90 7.16 0.69 1.61
N PHE A 91 7.16 1.37 0.48
CA PHE A 91 6.26 1.11 -0.63
C PHE A 91 7.08 0.95 -1.89
N ASP A 92 7.02 -0.22 -2.50
CA ASP A 92 7.48 -0.49 -3.87
C ASP A 92 6.22 -0.61 -4.73
N LEU A 93 5.96 0.42 -5.54
CA LEU A 93 4.70 0.62 -6.24
C LEU A 93 4.95 0.90 -7.73
N PRO A 94 5.13 -0.13 -8.57
CA PRO A 94 5.11 0.02 -10.02
C PRO A 94 3.82 0.65 -10.58
N GLY A 95 2.73 0.60 -9.81
CA GLY A 95 1.40 1.07 -10.18
C GLY A 95 1.19 2.59 -10.09
N ILE A 96 -0.08 2.99 -10.02
CA ILE A 96 -0.51 4.40 -9.93
C ILE A 96 -1.51 4.53 -8.78
N GLY A 97 -1.39 5.55 -7.94
CA GLY A 97 -2.26 5.77 -6.80
C GLY A 97 -2.12 7.14 -6.15
N PRO A 98 -3.21 7.89 -5.94
CA PRO A 98 -3.13 9.12 -5.16
C PRO A 98 -2.98 8.81 -3.65
N PHE A 99 -2.07 9.53 -2.99
CA PHE A 99 -1.85 9.52 -1.55
C PHE A 99 -2.38 10.81 -0.95
N LYS A 100 -3.36 10.74 -0.04
CA LYS A 100 -3.94 11.96 0.53
C LYS A 100 -3.14 12.52 1.71
N GLU A 101 -2.73 11.68 2.65
CA GLU A 101 -2.00 12.13 3.85
C GLU A 101 -0.92 11.11 4.26
N ILE A 102 0.31 11.60 4.45
CA ILE A 102 1.47 10.80 4.83
C ILE A 102 2.14 11.44 6.04
N ARG A 103 2.33 10.67 7.11
CA ARG A 103 3.06 11.08 8.31
C ARG A 103 4.08 10.04 8.74
N GLY A 104 5.25 10.49 9.18
CA GLY A 104 6.26 9.64 9.81
C GLY A 104 7.51 9.51 8.95
N LYS A 105 8.07 8.29 8.89
CA LYS A 105 9.27 7.98 8.11
C LYS A 105 8.92 6.98 7.02
N ASN A 106 8.67 7.45 5.80
CA ASN A 106 8.24 6.57 4.72
C ASN A 106 9.20 6.63 3.54
N THR A 107 9.41 5.49 2.88
CA THR A 107 10.13 5.40 1.61
C THR A 107 9.16 4.91 0.56
N PHE A 108 9.20 5.55 -0.60
CA PHE A 108 8.37 5.20 -1.74
C PHE A 108 9.27 5.08 -2.97
N ASP A 109 9.21 3.93 -3.63
CA ASP A 109 9.80 3.67 -4.94
C ASP A 109 8.65 3.46 -5.94
N PHE A 110 8.61 4.29 -6.97
CA PHE A 110 7.59 4.17 -8.02
C PHE A 110 8.08 4.78 -9.36
N PRO A 111 7.91 4.06 -10.47
CA PRO A 111 8.36 4.51 -11.80
C PRO A 111 7.41 5.55 -12.44
N ASN A 112 6.17 5.68 -11.94
CA ASN A 112 5.08 6.41 -12.60
C ASN A 112 4.62 7.68 -11.85
N ILE A 113 3.61 8.35 -12.41
CA ILE A 113 3.04 9.61 -11.89
C ILE A 113 2.07 9.30 -10.75
N ASP A 114 2.36 9.81 -9.55
CA ASP A 114 1.44 9.76 -8.41
C ASP A 114 1.09 11.16 -7.89
N LEU A 115 -0.12 11.28 -7.31
CA LEU A 115 -0.59 12.52 -6.69
C LEU A 115 -0.43 12.41 -5.18
N PHE A 116 0.39 13.27 -4.59
CA PHE A 116 0.54 13.34 -3.14
C PHE A 116 -0.19 14.56 -2.59
N GLY A 117 -0.91 14.39 -1.48
CA GLY A 117 -1.53 15.46 -0.72
C GLY A 117 -0.59 16.02 0.34
N GLU A 118 -0.97 15.92 1.60
CA GLU A 118 -0.18 16.43 2.73
C GLU A 118 0.89 15.43 3.16
N ILE A 119 2.16 15.87 3.19
CA ILE A 119 3.29 15.03 3.61
C ILE A 119 3.99 15.68 4.81
N LYS A 120 4.12 14.94 5.92
CA LYS A 120 4.83 15.35 7.13
C LYS A 120 5.82 14.29 7.60
N GLY A 121 6.95 14.74 8.14
CA GLY A 121 8.01 13.86 8.64
C GLY A 121 9.03 13.52 7.56
N THR A 122 9.91 12.57 7.85
CA THR A 122 11.05 12.20 7.01
C THR A 122 10.65 11.21 5.92
N ASN A 123 10.19 11.73 4.78
CA ASN A 123 9.79 10.89 3.66
C ASN A 123 10.83 10.94 2.54
N THR A 124 11.11 9.79 1.93
CA THR A 124 11.98 9.62 0.76
C THR A 124 11.16 9.12 -0.41
N PHE A 125 11.34 9.74 -1.57
CA PHE A 125 10.67 9.36 -2.81
C PHE A 125 11.74 9.13 -3.88
N GLU A 126 11.76 7.92 -4.43
CA GLU A 126 12.56 7.50 -5.57
C GLU A 126 11.60 7.38 -6.76
N MET A 127 11.78 8.23 -7.77
CA MET A 127 10.85 8.30 -8.89
C MET A 127 11.55 8.60 -10.23
N SER A 128 11.02 7.98 -11.28
CA SER A 128 11.39 8.25 -12.68
C SER A 128 10.37 9.12 -13.42
N GLY A 129 9.17 9.34 -12.85
CA GLY A 129 8.07 10.14 -13.42
C GLY A 129 7.78 11.43 -12.64
N ILE A 130 7.06 12.39 -13.26
CA ILE A 130 6.70 13.68 -12.64
C ILE A 130 5.24 13.65 -12.16
N GLY A 131 5.03 13.61 -10.84
CA GLY A 131 3.73 13.69 -10.18
C GLY A 131 3.42 15.06 -9.57
N PRO A 132 2.15 15.50 -9.51
CA PRO A 132 1.75 16.66 -8.71
C PRO A 132 1.87 16.36 -7.20
N PHE A 133 2.45 17.30 -6.45
CA PHE A 133 2.56 17.22 -4.99
C PHE A 133 1.80 18.35 -4.30
N GLY A 134 1.15 18.05 -3.19
CA GLY A 134 0.55 18.99 -2.26
C GLY A 134 1.58 19.57 -1.28
N GLU A 135 1.14 19.93 -0.08
CA GLU A 135 2.01 20.53 0.93
C GLU A 135 3.02 19.51 1.50
N ILE A 136 4.31 19.75 1.29
CA ILE A 136 5.41 18.89 1.78
C ILE A 136 6.15 19.58 2.93
N ARG A 137 6.27 18.89 4.07
CA ARG A 137 7.09 19.32 5.21
C ARG A 137 8.08 18.22 5.63
N ALA A 138 9.36 18.58 5.69
CA ALA A 138 10.47 17.76 6.17
C ALA A 138 10.80 16.48 5.36
N SER A 139 10.58 16.48 4.05
CA SER A 139 10.85 15.34 3.15
C SER A 139 12.09 15.55 2.27
N ARG A 140 12.72 14.46 1.83
CA ARG A 140 13.80 14.43 0.85
C ARG A 140 13.28 13.75 -0.42
N MET A 141 13.33 14.43 -1.56
CA MET A 141 13.03 13.83 -2.87
C MET A 141 14.35 13.53 -3.59
N GLN A 142 14.47 12.35 -4.17
CA GLN A 142 15.56 11.98 -5.06
C GLN A 142 14.95 11.54 -6.38
N SER A 143 14.99 12.41 -7.39
CA SER A 143 14.69 12.06 -8.77
C SER A 143 15.99 11.60 -9.43
N GLU A 144 16.00 10.42 -10.06
CA GLU A 144 17.08 10.04 -10.97
C GLU A 144 16.94 10.83 -12.28
N ASP A 145 17.35 12.10 -12.27
CA ASP A 145 17.52 12.85 -13.52
C ASP A 145 19.01 12.98 -13.82
N SER A 146 19.52 12.07 -14.64
CA SER A 146 20.77 12.28 -15.39
C SER A 146 20.70 11.50 -16.70
N PRO A 147 20.56 12.17 -17.84
CA PRO A 147 20.84 11.54 -19.12
C PRO A 147 22.34 11.19 -19.13
N LYS A 148 22.65 9.89 -19.19
CA LYS A 148 23.98 9.44 -19.58
C LYS A 148 24.15 9.87 -21.04
N GLY A 149 24.99 10.89 -21.26
CA GLY A 149 25.37 11.39 -22.58
C GLY A 149 26.10 10.36 -23.44
#